data_AF-A0AA47EGT7-F1
#
_entry.id   AF-A0AA47EGT7-F1
#
_cell.length_a   1.000
_cell.length_b   1.000
_cell.length_c   1.000
_cell.angle_alpha   90.00
_cell.angle_beta   90.00
_cell.angle_gamma   90.00
#
_symmetry.space_group_name_H-M   'P 1'
#
loop_
_entity.id
_entity.type
_entity.pdbx_description
1 polymer ?
#
loop_
_entity_poly.entity_id
_entity_poly.type
_entity_poly.pdbx_seq_one_letter_code
_entity_poly.pdbx_strand_id
1 'polypeptide(L)'
;MNNDIKNFFLAGLGSAAYTFEKATNLIDDFVQKGKLTLDEGKCLSEELKRTVKEKKEEEITLTKDKNTLTKEDMILLLKDMNFATKEDIENVNKRLANLETSHS
;
A
#
# COMPACT_ATOMS: atom_id res chain seq x y z
N MET A 1 2.07 12.70 30.12
CA MET A 1 2.95 12.18 29.04
C MET A 1 2.66 10.69 28.92
N ASN A 2 1.72 10.31 28.06
CA ASN A 2 1.55 8.94 27.59
C ASN A 2 1.49 8.94 26.06
N ASN A 3 2.44 9.68 25.45
CA ASN A 3 2.62 9.69 23.99
C ASN A 3 3.02 8.31 23.47
N ASP A 4 3.52 7.41 24.33
CA ASP A 4 3.88 6.04 23.96
C ASP A 4 2.67 5.22 23.56
N ILE A 5 1.54 5.38 24.26
CA ILE A 5 0.27 4.72 23.91
C ILE A 5 -0.21 5.25 22.56
N LYS A 6 -0.21 6.58 22.39
CA LYS A 6 -0.55 7.25 21.13
C LYS A 6 0.29 6.75 19.97
N ASN A 7 1.61 6.73 20.13
CA ASN A 7 2.57 6.28 19.14
C ASN A 7 2.44 4.78 18.87
N PHE A 8 2.12 3.97 19.87
CA PHE A 8 1.85 2.54 19.71
C PHE A 8 0.61 2.29 18.85
N PHE A 9 -0.50 3.00 19.10
CA PHE A 9 -1.69 2.91 18.25
C PHE A 9 -1.42 3.41 16.82
N LEU A 10 -0.70 4.52 16.68
CA LEU A 10 -0.31 5.09 15.38
C LEU A 10 0.63 4.17 14.58
N ALA A 11 1.57 3.51 15.25
CA ALA A 11 2.48 2.53 14.65
C ALA A 11 1.75 1.21 14.33
N GLY A 12 0.76 0.82 15.15
CA GLY A 12 -0.05 -0.39 14.99
C GLY A 12 -1.08 -0.32 13.86
N LEU A 13 -1.43 0.88 13.39
CA LEU A 13 -2.39 1.10 12.29
C LEU A 13 -1.94 0.52 10.93
N GLY A 14 -0.67 0.09 10.77
CA GLY A 14 -0.13 -0.38 9.49
C GLY A 14 0.16 -1.89 9.36
N SER A 15 0.17 -2.66 10.46
CA SER A 15 0.67 -4.04 10.46
C SER A 15 -0.32 -5.10 10.97
N ALA A 16 -1.33 -4.69 11.73
CA ALA A 16 -2.48 -5.52 12.09
C ALA A 16 -3.74 -4.69 11.86
N ALA A 17 -4.73 -5.21 11.15
CA ALA A 17 -5.93 -4.50 10.72
C ALA A 17 -6.87 -4.05 11.87
N TYR A 18 -6.38 -3.20 12.77
CA TYR A 18 -7.22 -2.47 13.71
C TYR A 18 -7.90 -1.35 12.94
N THR A 19 -9.15 -1.61 12.55
CA THR A 19 -10.02 -0.58 11.98
C THR A 19 -10.21 0.56 12.98
N PHE A 20 -10.45 1.77 12.48
CA PHE A 20 -10.64 2.98 13.29
C PHE A 20 -11.66 2.77 14.44
N GLU A 21 -12.75 2.05 14.16
CA GLU A 21 -13.79 1.71 15.14
C GLU A 21 -13.26 0.82 16.27
N LYS A 22 -12.49 -0.23 15.93
CA LYS A 22 -11.88 -1.11 16.94
C LYS A 22 -10.81 -0.40 17.77
N ALA A 23 -10.03 0.49 17.15
CA ALA A 23 -9.00 1.25 17.84
C ALA A 23 -9.61 2.29 18.79
N THR A 24 -10.73 2.95 18.41
CA THR A 24 -11.46 3.86 19.30
C THR A 24 -12.05 3.14 20.51
N ASN A 25 -12.65 1.97 20.31
CA ASN A 25 -13.18 1.16 21.41
C ASN A 25 -12.08 0.71 22.38
N LEU A 26 -10.88 0.38 21.88
CA LEU A 26 -9.73 0.05 22.73
C LEU A 26 -9.28 1.24 23.59
N ILE A 27 -9.27 2.45 23.01
CA ILE A 27 -8.94 3.68 23.74
C ILE A 27 -9.95 3.89 24.88
N ASP A 28 -11.25 3.73 24.60
CA ASP A 28 -12.31 3.85 25.60
C ASP A 28 -12.19 2.80 26.70
N ASP A 29 -11.83 1.55 26.36
CA ASP A 29 -11.54 0.50 27.34
C ASP A 29 -10.38 0.88 28.27
N PHE A 30 -9.33 1.53 27.75
CA PHE A 30 -8.20 1.99 28.57
C PHE A 30 -8.58 3.17 29.47
N VAL A 31 -9.51 4.03 29.03
CA VAL A 31 -10.09 5.09 29.87
C VAL A 31 -10.93 4.49 31.01
N GLN A 32 -11.82 3.54 30.68
CA GLN A 32 -12.65 2.86 31.67
C GLN A 32 -11.84 2.06 32.68
N LYS A 33 -10.72 1.46 32.26
CA LYS A 33 -9.78 0.74 33.13
C LYS A 33 -8.87 1.67 33.96
N GLY A 34 -9.02 2.99 33.82
CA GLY A 34 -8.19 3.99 34.52
C GLY A 34 -6.72 3.98 34.09
N LYS A 35 -6.42 3.36 32.94
CA LYS A 35 -5.07 3.35 32.34
C LYS A 35 -4.81 4.60 31.52
N LEU A 36 -5.86 5.30 31.11
CA LEU A 36 -5.84 6.56 30.39
C LEU A 36 -6.83 7.53 31.05
N THR A 37 -6.53 8.82 31.06
CA THR A 37 -7.51 9.83 31.51
C THR A 37 -8.58 10.05 30.45
N LEU A 38 -9.75 10.54 30.85
CA LEU A 38 -10.86 10.85 29.92
C LEU A 38 -10.41 11.85 28.84
N ASP A 39 -9.63 12.85 29.22
CA ASP A 39 -9.15 13.89 28.31
C ASP A 39 -8.07 13.36 27.35
N GLU A 40 -7.18 12.49 27.83
CA GLU A 40 -6.20 11.82 26.96
C GLU A 40 -6.88 10.85 25.98
N GLY A 41 -7.94 10.15 26.40
CA GLY A 41 -8.72 9.27 25.52
C GLY A 41 -9.39 10.01 24.38
N LYS A 42 -10.05 11.14 24.69
CA LYS A 42 -10.65 12.01 23.68
C LYS A 42 -9.60 12.54 22.69
N CYS A 43 -8.48 13.04 23.19
CA CYS A 43 -7.39 13.55 22.37
C CYS A 43 -6.83 12.46 21.44
N LEU A 44 -6.68 11.23 21.95
CA LEU A 44 -6.16 10.11 21.17
C LEU A 44 -7.13 9.66 20.07
N SER A 45 -8.43 9.59 20.36
CA SER A 45 -9.47 9.26 19.36
C SER A 45 -9.56 10.30 18.25
N GLU A 46 -9.42 11.58 18.59
CA GLU A 46 -9.37 12.67 17.61
C GLU A 46 -8.11 12.61 16.75
N GLU A 47 -6.95 12.36 17.34
CA GLU A 47 -5.72 12.19 16.58
C GLU A 47 -5.81 11.00 15.63
N LEU A 48 -6.31 9.86 16.11
CA LEU A 48 -6.45 8.66 15.29
C LEU A 48 -7.29 8.94 14.04
N LYS A 49 -8.36 9.73 14.19
CA LYS A 49 -9.22 10.17 13.07
C LYS A 49 -8.48 11.11 12.12
N ARG A 50 -7.68 12.02 12.68
CA ARG A 50 -6.86 12.96 11.92
C ARG A 50 -5.81 12.21 11.11
N THR A 51 -5.03 11.32 11.73
CA THR A 51 -3.98 10.54 11.06
C THR A 51 -4.53 9.60 9.99
N VAL A 52 -5.70 8.99 10.20
CA VAL A 52 -6.35 8.18 9.14
C VAL A 52 -6.77 9.05 7.95
N LYS A 53 -7.28 10.26 8.19
CA LYS A 53 -7.61 11.22 7.12
C LYS A 53 -6.36 11.73 6.42
N GLU A 54 -5.35 12.14 7.17
CA GLU A 54 -4.05 12.59 6.65
C GLU A 54 -3.39 11.50 5.82
N LYS A 55 -3.32 10.25 6.29
CA LYS A 55 -2.78 9.13 5.50
C LYS A 55 -3.58 8.87 4.23
N LYS A 56 -4.91 9.01 4.26
CA LYS A 56 -5.76 8.88 3.07
C LYS A 56 -5.57 10.04 2.10
N GLU A 57 -5.38 11.25 2.61
CA GLU A 57 -5.10 12.44 1.80
C GLU A 57 -3.67 12.43 1.24
N GLU A 58 -2.71 11.91 1.99
CA GLU A 58 -1.34 11.58 1.55
C GLU A 58 -1.37 10.50 0.47
N GLU A 59 -2.18 9.44 0.62
CA GLU A 59 -2.38 8.43 -0.43
C GLU A 59 -3.00 9.02 -1.71
N ILE A 60 -3.89 10.03 -1.57
CA ILE A 60 -4.51 10.76 -2.69
C ILE A 60 -3.55 11.80 -3.31
N THR A 61 -2.55 12.29 -2.58
CA THR A 61 -1.51 13.19 -3.12
C THR A 61 -0.31 12.43 -3.70
N LEU A 62 0.01 11.25 -3.16
CA LEU A 62 0.97 10.29 -3.73
C LEU A 62 0.48 9.69 -5.07
N THR A 63 -0.82 9.70 -5.33
CA THR A 63 -1.39 9.27 -6.62
C THR A 63 -1.39 10.38 -7.69
N LYS A 64 -1.08 11.63 -7.33
CA LYS A 64 -0.87 12.70 -8.32
C LYS A 64 0.60 12.94 -8.68
N ASP A 65 1.55 12.63 -7.79
CA ASP A 65 2.98 12.96 -8.00
C ASP A 65 3.95 11.80 -7.70
N LYS A 66 3.70 10.64 -8.33
CA LYS A 66 4.56 9.44 -8.52
C LYS A 66 4.24 8.23 -7.63
N ASN A 67 4.04 7.09 -8.33
CA ASN A 67 4.37 5.70 -7.94
C ASN A 67 3.21 4.69 -7.74
N THR A 68 2.03 4.92 -8.30
CA THR A 68 1.25 3.75 -8.80
C THR A 68 1.87 3.38 -10.14
N LEU A 69 2.64 2.28 -10.18
CA LEU A 69 3.23 1.78 -11.41
C LEU A 69 2.09 1.56 -12.42
N THR A 70 1.98 2.46 -13.39
CA THR A 70 0.91 2.38 -14.39
C THR A 70 1.20 1.19 -15.31
N LYS A 71 0.19 0.73 -16.06
CA LYS A 71 0.39 -0.38 -17.00
C LYS A 71 1.45 0.00 -18.04
N GLU A 72 1.49 1.28 -18.37
CA GLU A 72 2.42 1.92 -19.28
C GLU A 72 3.85 1.93 -18.71
N ASP A 73 4.03 2.25 -17.42
CA ASP A 73 5.34 2.21 -16.75
C ASP A 73 5.91 0.79 -16.67
N MET A 74 5.04 -0.22 -16.45
CA MET A 74 5.45 -1.63 -16.48
C MET A 74 5.94 -2.05 -17.86
N ILE A 75 5.27 -1.59 -18.92
CA ILE A 75 5.66 -1.88 -20.30
C ILE A 75 7.02 -1.25 -20.63
N LEU A 76 7.25 -0.02 -20.18
CA LEU A 76 8.54 0.66 -20.38
C LEU A 76 9.68 -0.06 -19.64
N LEU A 77 9.46 -0.48 -18.39
CA LEU A 77 10.46 -1.25 -17.64
C LEU A 77 10.79 -2.60 -18.29
N LEU A 78 9.77 -3.32 -18.78
CA LEU A 78 9.96 -4.58 -19.50
C LEU A 78 10.78 -4.38 -20.79
N LYS A 79 10.56 -3.25 -21.47
CA LYS A 79 11.32 -2.86 -22.66
C LYS A 79 12.76 -2.51 -22.33
N ASP A 80 13.00 -1.76 -21.26
CA ASP A 80 14.34 -1.38 -20.79
C ASP A 80 15.14 -2.59 -20.30
N MET A 81 14.47 -3.57 -19.69
CA MET A 81 15.05 -4.86 -19.30
C MET A 81 15.24 -5.82 -20.49
N ASN A 82 14.97 -5.36 -21.71
CA ASN A 82 15.22 -6.07 -22.95
C ASN A 82 14.56 -7.47 -23.01
N PHE A 83 13.41 -7.63 -22.35
CA PHE A 83 12.64 -8.87 -22.38
C PHE A 83 12.06 -9.11 -23.78
N ALA A 84 12.16 -10.35 -24.25
CA ALA A 84 11.54 -10.76 -25.50
C ALA A 84 10.02 -10.68 -25.38
N THR A 85 9.37 -10.00 -26.32
CA THR A 85 7.91 -9.93 -26.39
C THR A 85 7.32 -11.21 -27.00
N LYS A 86 6.01 -11.38 -26.85
CA LYS A 86 5.30 -12.51 -27.49
C LYS A 86 5.45 -12.49 -29.03
N GLU A 87 5.50 -11.31 -29.62
CA GLU A 87 5.70 -11.13 -31.06
C GLU A 87 7.10 -11.59 -31.50
N ASP A 88 8.12 -11.27 -30.72
CA ASP A 88 9.50 -11.72 -30.98
C ASP A 88 9.58 -13.25 -30.99
N ILE A 89 8.94 -13.90 -30.02
CA ILE A 89 8.86 -15.37 -29.93
C ILE A 89 8.10 -15.95 -31.13
N GLU A 90 7.00 -15.32 -31.54
CA GLU A 90 6.21 -15.79 -32.69
C GLU A 90 7.00 -15.66 -34.01
N ASN A 91 7.75 -14.58 -34.18
CA ASN A 91 8.59 -14.39 -35.36
C ASN A 91 9.73 -15.42 -35.42
N VAL A 92 10.38 -15.71 -34.28
CA VAL A 92 11.38 -16.78 -34.18
C VAL A 92 10.76 -18.13 -34.52
N ASN A 93 9.58 -18.45 -33.99
CA ASN A 93 8.88 -19.71 -34.29
C ASN A 93 8.49 -19.82 -35.77
N LYS A 94 8.02 -18.75 -36.41
CA LYS A 94 7.72 -18.74 -37.86
C LYS A 94 8.97 -18.98 -38.69
N ARG A 95 10.08 -18.33 -38.33
CA ARG A 95 11.38 -18.54 -39.00
C ARG A 95 11.86 -19.98 -38.82
N LEU A 96 11.73 -20.53 -37.61
CA LEU A 96 12.09 -21.92 -37.32
C LEU A 96 11.25 -22.89 -38.15
N ALA A 97 9.93 -22.72 -38.15
CA ALA A 97 9.02 -23.55 -38.96
C ALA A 97 9.38 -23.49 -40.46
N ASN A 98 9.65 -22.30 -41.00
CA ASN A 98 10.07 -22.14 -42.39
C ASN A 98 11.41 -22.86 -42.68
N LEU A 99 12.38 -22.78 -41.76
CA LEU A 99 13.65 -23.50 -41.89
C LEU A 99 13.45 -25.02 -41.82
N GLU A 100 12.62 -25.51 -40.90
CA GLU A 100 12.30 -26.93 -40.75
C GLU A 100 11.59 -27.47 -41.99
N THR A 101 10.67 -26.71 -42.58
CA THR A 101 10.01 -27.10 -43.84
C THR A 101 10.92 -27.00 -45.06
N SER A 102 11.96 -26.16 -45.02
CA SER A 102 12.95 -26.06 -46.10
C SER A 102 14.05 -27.13 -46.01
N HIS A 103 14.08 -27.92 -44.93
CA HIS A 103 15.04 -29.01 -44.69
C HIS A 103 14.38 -30.40 -44.62
N SER A 104 13.09 -30.52 -45.00
CA SER A 104 12.44 -31.79 -45.39
C SER A 104 12.25 -31.83 -46.91
#